data_AF-A0A955J6H8-F1
#
_entry.id   AF-A0A955J6H8-F1
#
_cell.length_a   1.000
_cell.length_b   1.000
_cell.length_c   1.000
_cell.angle_alpha   90.00
_cell.angle_beta   90.00
_cell.angle_gamma   90.00
#
_symmetry.space_group_name_H-M   'P 1'
#
loop_
_entity.id
_entity.type
_entity.pdbx_description
1 polymer ?
#
loop_
_entity_poly.entity_id
_entity_poly.type
_entity_poly.pdbx_seq_one_letter_code
_entity_poly.pdbx_strand_id
1 'polypeptide(L)'
;RQQDIVALPGIAAAAAASWSGAAVVDPRAVSLHRLGDRTLHFASWLEELGDVDEPLRAVGGKRDEEGRPRRLRNASALFEDMHPSGAVNALPGDAGSWWEVVERLESLRGRMPRSDRADLRAQAELTLDTANFAARRAALRREGGDAARKAAPALADLLESIMTRRRRLWLRSYRMGGLDESLGYETKLLEACRAGVLPPP
;
A
#
# COMPACT_ATOMS: atom_id res chain seq x y z
N ARG A 1 -5.43 6.66 -9.26
CA ARG A 1 -4.95 6.41 -7.87
C ARG A 1 -3.45 6.66 -7.84
N GLN A 2 -2.97 7.53 -6.95
CA GLN A 2 -1.56 7.92 -6.84
C GLN A 2 -0.84 7.07 -5.80
N GLN A 3 -0.01 6.14 -6.28
CA GLN A 3 1.08 5.54 -5.51
C GLN A 3 2.34 5.48 -6.38
N ASP A 4 2.55 6.53 -7.16
CA ASP A 4 3.53 6.57 -8.24
C ASP A 4 4.94 6.22 -7.74
N ILE A 5 5.30 6.64 -6.52
CA ILE A 5 6.62 6.39 -5.93
C ILE A 5 6.97 4.91 -5.75
N VAL A 6 6.00 4.05 -5.42
CA VAL A 6 6.25 2.60 -5.26
C VAL A 6 6.41 1.94 -6.62
N ALA A 7 5.78 2.49 -7.66
CA ALA A 7 5.95 2.02 -9.02
C ALA A 7 7.27 2.50 -9.66
N LEU A 8 7.88 3.58 -9.18
CA LEU A 8 9.10 4.14 -9.79
C LEU A 8 10.28 3.17 -9.86
N PRO A 9 10.60 2.38 -8.80
CA PRO A 9 11.62 1.33 -8.91
C PRO A 9 11.29 0.29 -9.99
N GLY A 10 10.04 -0.17 -10.05
CA GLY A 10 9.61 -1.12 -11.07
C GLY A 10 9.70 -0.57 -12.50
N ILE A 11 9.35 0.70 -12.71
CA ILE A 11 9.51 1.39 -14.00
C ILE A 11 10.99 1.51 -14.37
N ALA A 12 11.86 1.83 -13.41
CA ALA A 12 13.30 1.89 -13.65
C ALA A 12 13.87 0.50 -14.02
N ALA A 13 13.42 -0.55 -13.34
CA ALA A 13 13.75 -1.94 -13.66
C ALA A 13 13.32 -2.32 -15.09
N ALA A 14 12.08 -2.01 -15.47
CA ALA A 14 11.57 -2.28 -16.81
C ALA A 14 12.34 -1.51 -17.90
N ALA A 15 12.70 -0.25 -17.65
CA ALA A 15 13.48 0.56 -18.58
C ALA A 15 14.91 0.03 -18.75
N ALA A 16 15.56 -0.40 -17.67
CA ALA A 16 16.88 -1.00 -17.76
C ALA A 16 16.84 -2.36 -18.49
N ALA A 17 15.84 -3.19 -18.20
CA ALA A 17 15.66 -4.48 -18.88
C ALA A 17 15.44 -4.30 -20.39
N SER A 18 14.66 -3.30 -20.81
CA SER A 18 14.41 -3.05 -22.24
C SER A 18 15.64 -2.55 -23.00
N TRP A 19 16.54 -1.82 -22.34
CA TRP A 19 17.77 -1.32 -22.95
C TRP A 19 18.96 -2.29 -22.89
N SER A 20 19.10 -3.04 -21.80
CA SER A 20 20.29 -3.89 -21.56
C SER A 20 20.03 -5.38 -21.76
N GLY A 21 18.77 -5.80 -21.92
CA GLY A 21 18.36 -7.19 -22.10
C GLY A 21 18.40 -8.07 -20.84
N ALA A 22 19.16 -7.69 -19.79
CA ALA A 22 19.29 -8.52 -18.58
C ALA A 22 19.79 -7.79 -17.31
N ALA A 23 20.05 -6.47 -17.33
CA ALA A 23 20.69 -5.85 -16.17
C ALA A 23 19.76 -5.79 -14.96
N VAL A 24 20.21 -6.39 -13.85
CA VAL A 24 19.68 -6.12 -12.52
C VAL A 24 19.91 -4.64 -12.22
N VAL A 25 18.84 -3.90 -11.93
CA VAL A 25 18.96 -2.48 -11.61
C VAL A 25 19.49 -2.34 -10.19
N ASP A 26 20.58 -1.58 -10.05
CA ASP A 26 21.10 -1.19 -8.74
C ASP A 26 20.10 -0.20 -8.07
N PRO A 27 19.50 -0.55 -6.92
CA PRO A 27 18.57 0.34 -6.21
C PRO A 27 19.21 1.68 -5.80
N ARG A 28 20.53 1.72 -5.64
CA ARG A 28 21.25 2.98 -5.36
C ARG A 28 21.20 3.91 -6.56
N ALA A 29 21.28 3.38 -7.78
CA ALA A 29 21.15 4.16 -9.00
C ALA A 29 19.71 4.70 -9.15
N VAL A 30 18.68 3.91 -8.81
CA VAL A 30 17.29 4.38 -8.77
C VAL A 30 17.12 5.49 -7.74
N SER A 31 17.67 5.29 -6.53
CA SER A 31 17.62 6.28 -5.46
C SER A 31 18.22 7.61 -5.91
N LEU A 32 19.44 7.59 -6.47
CA LEU A 32 20.12 8.80 -6.90
C LEU A 32 19.44 9.45 -8.11
N HIS A 33 19.25 8.71 -9.21
CA HIS A 33 18.87 9.29 -10.50
C HIS A 33 17.38 9.51 -10.65
N ARG A 34 16.55 8.58 -10.13
CA ARG A 34 15.09 8.67 -10.29
C ARG A 34 14.44 9.40 -9.13
N LEU A 35 14.88 9.10 -7.91
CA LEU A 35 14.28 9.65 -6.69
C LEU A 35 15.00 10.92 -6.21
N GLY A 36 16.23 11.20 -6.67
CA GLY A 36 17.01 12.33 -6.19
C GLY A 36 17.45 12.17 -4.72
N ASP A 37 17.48 10.94 -4.22
CA ASP A 37 17.93 10.58 -2.88
C ASP A 37 19.44 10.36 -2.88
N ARG A 38 20.17 11.24 -2.19
CA ARG A 38 21.62 11.14 -2.03
C ARG A 38 22.05 10.13 -0.96
N THR A 39 21.13 9.66 -0.12
CA THR A 39 21.42 8.62 0.87
C THR A 39 21.50 7.23 0.26
N LEU A 40 20.97 7.06 -0.96
CA LEU A 40 21.01 5.82 -1.75
C LEU A 40 20.19 4.66 -1.13
N HIS A 41 19.27 4.97 -0.21
CA HIS A 41 18.52 3.97 0.55
C HIS A 41 17.03 3.94 0.20
N PHE A 42 16.50 5.00 -0.42
CA PHE A 42 15.06 5.14 -0.59
C PHE A 42 14.45 4.08 -1.52
N ALA A 43 15.13 3.69 -2.60
CA ALA A 43 14.61 2.70 -3.53
C ALA A 43 14.48 1.31 -2.88
N SER A 44 15.52 0.84 -2.17
CA SER A 44 15.46 -0.45 -1.46
C SER A 44 14.39 -0.44 -0.37
N TRP A 45 14.25 0.67 0.33
CA TRP A 45 13.17 0.82 1.31
C TRP A 45 11.78 0.77 0.65
N LEU A 46 11.60 1.36 -0.54
CA LEU A 46 10.36 1.28 -1.30
C LEU A 46 10.08 -0.12 -1.85
N GLU A 47 11.11 -0.87 -2.21
CA GLU A 47 11.01 -2.29 -2.59
C GLU A 47 10.53 -3.13 -1.39
N GLU A 48 11.14 -2.96 -0.21
CA GLU A 48 10.67 -3.61 1.03
C GLU A 48 9.21 -3.26 1.34
N LEU A 49 8.82 -2.00 1.15
CA LEU A 49 7.42 -1.56 1.32
C LEU A 49 6.47 -2.22 0.32
N GLY A 50 6.90 -2.41 -0.94
CA GLY A 50 6.14 -3.09 -1.97
C GLY A 50 5.94 -4.60 -1.71
N ASP A 51 6.84 -5.20 -0.93
CA ASP A 51 6.82 -6.63 -0.57
C ASP A 51 6.30 -6.91 0.85
N VAL A 52 5.79 -5.90 1.55
CA VAL A 52 5.37 -6.01 2.95
C VAL A 52 4.29 -7.07 3.19
N ASP A 53 3.49 -7.36 2.16
CA ASP A 53 2.42 -8.35 2.17
C ASP A 53 2.76 -9.63 1.41
N GLU A 54 4.04 -9.85 1.07
CA GLU A 54 4.50 -11.04 0.35
C GLU A 54 4.02 -12.37 0.97
N PRO A 55 4.00 -12.56 2.31
CA PRO A 55 3.47 -13.79 2.90
C PRO A 55 1.99 -14.03 2.60
N LEU A 56 1.18 -12.97 2.53
CA LEU A 56 -0.22 -13.06 2.13
C LEU A 56 -0.33 -13.34 0.61
N ARG A 57 0.51 -12.70 -0.20
CA ARG A 57 0.55 -12.95 -1.65
C ARG A 57 0.94 -14.37 -1.96
N ALA A 58 1.84 -15.00 -1.21
CA ALA A 58 2.33 -16.36 -1.46
C ALA A 58 1.19 -17.40 -1.51
N VAL A 59 0.12 -17.16 -0.74
CA VAL A 59 -1.07 -18.02 -0.71
C VAL A 59 -2.31 -17.38 -1.34
N GLY A 60 -2.20 -16.12 -1.77
CA GLY A 60 -3.28 -15.19 -2.10
C GLY A 60 -4.09 -15.43 -3.36
N GLY A 61 -3.57 -16.25 -4.28
CA GLY A 61 -4.08 -16.42 -5.64
C GLY A 61 -5.14 -17.51 -5.78
N LYS A 62 -5.71 -17.60 -6.99
CA LYS A 62 -6.67 -18.65 -7.35
C LYS A 62 -6.08 -20.05 -7.14
N ARG A 63 -6.77 -20.89 -6.38
CA ARG A 63 -6.37 -22.28 -6.11
C ARG A 63 -6.22 -23.07 -7.43
N ASP A 64 -5.32 -24.04 -7.44
CA ASP A 64 -5.20 -24.99 -8.56
C ASP A 64 -6.35 -26.00 -8.60
N GLU A 65 -6.31 -26.89 -9.59
CA GLU A 65 -7.30 -27.96 -9.78
C GLU A 65 -7.34 -28.92 -8.59
N GLU A 66 -6.22 -29.07 -7.88
CA GLU A 66 -6.08 -29.86 -6.66
C GLU A 66 -6.46 -29.07 -5.38
N GLY A 67 -6.92 -27.83 -5.51
CA GLY A 67 -7.33 -26.98 -4.40
C GLY A 67 -6.18 -26.38 -3.58
N ARG A 68 -4.91 -26.49 -4.01
CA ARG A 68 -3.75 -25.90 -3.32
C ARG A 68 -3.69 -24.39 -3.55
N PRO A 69 -3.24 -23.61 -2.54
CA PRO A 69 -3.10 -22.17 -2.70
C PRO A 69 -2.04 -21.84 -3.75
N ARG A 70 -2.29 -20.81 -4.56
CA ARG A 70 -1.31 -20.25 -5.50
C ARG A 70 -0.91 -18.85 -5.07
N ARG A 71 0.22 -18.37 -5.57
CA ARG A 71 0.64 -16.99 -5.38
C ARG A 71 -0.29 -16.02 -6.12
N LEU A 72 -0.69 -14.93 -5.46
CA LEU A 72 -1.30 -13.76 -6.08
C LEU A 72 -0.26 -13.08 -6.99
N ARG A 73 -0.54 -13.01 -8.28
CA ARG A 73 0.36 -12.42 -9.28
C ARG A 73 -0.13 -11.03 -9.67
N ASN A 74 0.80 -10.10 -9.88
CA ASN A 74 0.54 -8.75 -10.38
C ASN A 74 -0.42 -7.90 -9.52
N ALA A 75 -0.59 -8.26 -8.25
CA ALA A 75 -1.39 -7.51 -7.28
C ALA A 75 -0.80 -7.66 -5.88
N SER A 76 -1.02 -6.65 -5.03
CA SER A 76 -0.76 -6.76 -3.60
C SER A 76 -1.99 -7.28 -2.89
N ALA A 77 -1.81 -8.00 -1.78
CA ALA A 77 -2.91 -8.42 -0.93
C ALA A 77 -3.61 -7.19 -0.32
N LEU A 78 -2.84 -6.15 0.05
CA LEU A 78 -3.39 -4.88 0.53
C LEU A 78 -4.35 -4.25 -0.47
N PHE A 79 -3.97 -4.21 -1.76
CA PHE A 79 -4.80 -3.63 -2.79
C PHE A 79 -6.03 -4.48 -3.07
N GLU A 80 -5.88 -5.79 -3.13
CA GLU A 80 -6.99 -6.71 -3.42
C GLU A 80 -8.00 -6.78 -2.24
N ASP A 81 -7.61 -6.50 -0.98
CA ASP A 81 -8.54 -6.38 0.16
C ASP A 81 -9.26 -5.02 0.19
N MET A 82 -8.62 -3.98 -0.34
CA MET A 82 -9.25 -2.66 -0.47
C MET A 82 -10.12 -2.56 -1.72
N HIS A 83 -9.75 -3.26 -2.78
CA HIS A 83 -10.33 -3.11 -4.11
C HIS A 83 -10.33 -4.46 -4.83
N PRO A 84 -11.27 -5.34 -4.50
CA PRO A 84 -11.37 -6.65 -5.13
C PRO A 84 -11.47 -6.52 -6.64
N SER A 85 -10.56 -7.19 -7.34
CA SER A 85 -10.63 -7.33 -8.79
C SER A 85 -11.63 -8.40 -9.22
N GLY A 86 -12.11 -9.22 -8.28
CA GLY A 86 -12.90 -10.41 -8.53
C GLY A 86 -12.07 -11.58 -9.07
N ALA A 87 -10.75 -11.40 -9.24
CA ALA A 87 -9.85 -12.45 -9.70
C ALA A 87 -9.57 -13.52 -8.61
N VAL A 88 -9.83 -13.17 -7.34
CA VAL A 88 -9.73 -14.07 -6.20
C VAL A 88 -11.06 -14.12 -5.45
N ASN A 89 -11.52 -15.33 -5.10
CA ASN A 89 -12.80 -15.53 -4.40
C ASN A 89 -12.77 -15.00 -2.95
N ALA A 90 -11.58 -15.00 -2.33
CA ALA A 90 -11.30 -14.38 -1.04
C ALA A 90 -9.79 -14.31 -0.87
N LEU A 91 -9.26 -13.18 -0.38
CA LEU A 91 -7.87 -13.14 0.06
C LEU A 91 -7.69 -14.02 1.30
N PRO A 92 -6.84 -15.06 1.23
CA PRO A 92 -6.46 -15.87 2.36
C PRO A 92 -5.66 -15.06 3.38
N GLY A 93 -5.75 -15.48 4.63
CA GLY A 93 -5.13 -14.83 5.79
C GLY A 93 -6.15 -14.63 6.90
N ASP A 94 -5.82 -15.10 8.09
CA ASP A 94 -6.55 -14.80 9.32
C ASP A 94 -6.15 -13.43 9.88
N ALA A 95 -6.81 -12.97 10.94
CA ALA A 95 -6.49 -11.68 11.56
C ALA A 95 -5.01 -11.57 11.95
N GLY A 96 -4.40 -12.66 12.46
CA GLY A 96 -2.99 -12.69 12.85
C GLY A 96 -2.05 -12.39 11.68
N SER A 97 -2.28 -13.03 10.54
CA SER A 97 -1.50 -12.81 9.31
C SER A 97 -1.50 -11.35 8.85
N TRP A 98 -2.60 -10.63 9.05
CA TRP A 98 -2.70 -9.21 8.74
C TRP A 98 -2.05 -8.31 9.79
N TRP A 99 -2.13 -8.68 11.07
CA TRP A 99 -1.38 -7.99 12.12
C TRP A 99 0.13 -8.11 11.94
N GLU A 100 0.65 -9.23 11.44
CA GLU A 100 2.07 -9.33 11.05
C GLU A 100 2.44 -8.30 9.97
N VAL A 101 1.55 -8.05 8.99
CA VAL A 101 1.78 -7.01 7.98
C VAL A 101 1.80 -5.62 8.62
N VAL A 102 0.93 -5.36 9.60
CA VAL A 102 0.97 -4.11 10.39
C VAL A 102 2.31 -3.97 11.11
N GLU A 103 2.81 -5.02 11.76
CA GLU A 103 4.11 -5.01 12.44
C GLU A 103 5.27 -4.74 11.47
N ARG A 104 5.25 -5.37 10.29
CA ARG A 104 6.25 -5.11 9.23
C ARG A 104 6.20 -3.65 8.77
N LEU A 105 5.00 -3.08 8.61
CA LEU A 105 4.82 -1.66 8.24
C LEU A 105 5.34 -0.71 9.32
N GLU A 106 5.09 -0.98 10.61
CA GLU A 106 5.62 -0.17 11.70
C GLU A 106 7.15 -0.26 11.79
N SER A 107 7.72 -1.46 11.60
CA SER A 107 9.17 -1.66 11.49
C SER A 107 9.77 -0.86 10.33
N LEU A 108 9.13 -0.89 9.16
CA LEU A 108 9.54 -0.10 7.99
C LEU A 108 9.46 1.40 8.24
N ARG A 109 8.41 1.88 8.93
CA ARG A 109 8.29 3.28 9.33
C ARG A 109 9.44 3.71 10.23
N GLY A 110 9.81 2.89 11.22
CA GLY A 110 10.92 3.16 12.13
C GLY A 110 12.28 3.29 11.45
N ARG A 111 12.45 2.65 10.29
CA ARG A 111 13.68 2.67 9.48
C ARG A 111 13.57 3.52 8.21
N MET A 112 12.52 4.33 8.05
CA MET A 112 12.32 5.14 6.86
C MET A 112 13.52 6.09 6.63
N PRO A 113 14.19 6.02 5.46
CA PRO A 113 15.35 6.85 5.19
C PRO A 113 15.08 8.34 5.35
N ARG A 114 16.09 9.08 5.78
CA ARG A 114 16.07 10.54 5.68
C ARG A 114 16.18 10.91 4.20
N SER A 115 15.55 12.00 3.82
CA SER A 115 15.59 12.52 2.46
C SER A 115 15.58 14.04 2.52
N ASP A 116 16.51 14.67 1.81
CA ASP A 116 16.55 16.13 1.63
C ASP A 116 15.34 16.61 0.80
N ARG A 117 14.68 15.69 0.09
CA ARG A 117 13.45 15.90 -0.65
C ARG A 117 12.23 15.70 0.26
N ALA A 118 11.69 16.81 0.76
CA ALA A 118 10.49 16.83 1.58
C ALA A 118 9.26 16.24 0.86
N ASP A 119 9.18 16.38 -0.47
CA ASP A 119 8.09 15.84 -1.29
C ASP A 119 8.17 14.31 -1.42
N LEU A 120 9.37 13.74 -1.56
CA LEU A 120 9.58 12.29 -1.60
C LEU A 120 9.19 11.66 -0.25
N ARG A 121 9.64 12.26 0.85
CA ARG A 121 9.31 11.80 2.20
C ARG A 121 7.81 11.87 2.46
N ALA A 122 7.15 12.97 2.12
CA ALA A 122 5.71 13.12 2.32
C ALA A 122 4.89 12.09 1.51
N GLN A 123 5.33 11.74 0.31
CA GLN A 123 4.72 10.68 -0.49
C GLN A 123 4.94 9.29 0.15
N ALA A 124 6.14 9.00 0.65
CA ALA A 124 6.43 7.75 1.35
C ALA A 124 5.61 7.57 2.62
N GLU A 125 5.49 8.63 3.43
CA GLU A 125 4.64 8.65 4.62
C GLU A 125 3.17 8.43 4.27
N LEU A 126 2.67 9.06 3.18
CA LEU A 126 1.30 8.83 2.72
C LEU A 126 1.08 7.36 2.28
N THR A 127 2.03 6.78 1.55
CA THR A 127 1.96 5.38 1.12
C THR A 127 1.95 4.44 2.31
N LEU A 128 2.85 4.64 3.28
CA LEU A 128 2.89 3.88 4.53
C LEU A 128 1.57 3.97 5.29
N ASP A 129 1.03 5.18 5.48
CA ASP A 129 -0.23 5.38 6.20
C ASP A 129 -1.38 4.67 5.47
N THR A 130 -1.41 4.73 4.14
CA THR A 130 -2.41 4.03 3.31
C THR A 130 -2.31 2.51 3.45
N ALA A 131 -1.09 1.96 3.39
CA ALA A 131 -0.85 0.53 3.57
C ALA A 131 -1.21 0.07 4.99
N ASN A 132 -0.87 0.88 6.00
CA ASN A 132 -1.17 0.60 7.40
C ASN A 132 -2.68 0.61 7.68
N PHE A 133 -3.39 1.60 7.13
CA PHE A 133 -4.84 1.64 7.17
C PHE A 133 -5.46 0.38 6.53
N ALA A 134 -5.00 0.00 5.33
CA ALA A 134 -5.49 -1.19 4.64
C ALA A 134 -5.27 -2.47 5.46
N ALA A 135 -4.06 -2.67 5.99
CA ALA A 135 -3.70 -3.83 6.80
C ALA A 135 -4.52 -3.91 8.11
N ARG A 136 -4.63 -2.79 8.85
CA ARG A 136 -5.42 -2.74 10.10
C ARG A 136 -6.89 -3.00 9.84
N ARG A 137 -7.48 -2.38 8.81
CA ARG A 137 -8.86 -2.64 8.40
C ARG A 137 -9.05 -4.12 8.09
N ALA A 138 -8.15 -4.72 7.30
CA ALA A 138 -8.22 -6.13 6.93
C ALA A 138 -8.14 -7.07 8.14
N ALA A 139 -7.27 -6.79 9.11
CA ALA A 139 -7.14 -7.54 10.35
C ALA A 139 -8.42 -7.44 11.20
N LEU A 140 -8.87 -6.21 11.50
CA LEU A 140 -10.03 -5.95 12.36
C LEU A 140 -11.33 -6.53 11.76
N ARG A 141 -11.49 -6.49 10.45
CA ARG A 141 -12.64 -7.12 9.77
C ARG A 141 -12.68 -8.64 9.97
N ARG A 142 -11.52 -9.28 10.06
CA ARG A 142 -11.40 -10.73 10.26
C ARG A 142 -11.58 -11.11 11.73
N GLU A 143 -11.19 -10.24 12.67
CA GLU A 143 -11.55 -10.40 14.09
C GLU A 143 -13.06 -10.24 14.30
N GLY A 144 -13.67 -9.27 13.61
CA GLY A 144 -15.09 -8.99 13.68
C GLY A 144 -15.56 -8.47 15.04
N GLY A 145 -16.89 -8.47 15.22
CA GLY A 145 -17.54 -8.16 16.48
C GLY A 145 -17.17 -6.79 17.08
N ASP A 146 -17.00 -6.77 18.39
CA ASP A 146 -16.73 -5.55 19.15
C ASP A 146 -15.35 -4.94 18.88
N ALA A 147 -14.35 -5.76 18.50
CA ALA A 147 -13.01 -5.28 18.20
C ALA A 147 -13.02 -4.30 17.03
N ALA A 148 -13.68 -4.70 15.92
CA ALA A 148 -13.87 -3.85 14.75
C ALA A 148 -14.61 -2.55 15.10
N ARG A 149 -15.70 -2.64 15.88
CA ARG A 149 -16.50 -1.47 16.27
C ARG A 149 -15.72 -0.49 17.14
N LYS A 150 -14.95 -0.99 18.12
CA LYS A 150 -14.13 -0.17 19.02
C LYS A 150 -12.98 0.52 18.28
N ALA A 151 -12.40 -0.13 17.27
CA ALA A 151 -11.28 0.43 16.50
C ALA A 151 -11.70 1.34 15.34
N ALA A 152 -12.97 1.29 14.92
CA ALA A 152 -13.48 2.05 13.78
C ALA A 152 -13.28 3.58 13.88
N PRO A 153 -13.44 4.26 15.04
CA PRO A 153 -13.13 5.68 15.17
C PRO A 153 -11.67 6.02 14.87
N ALA A 154 -10.72 5.24 15.42
CA ALA A 154 -9.30 5.46 15.18
C ALA A 154 -8.92 5.22 13.69
N LEU A 155 -9.57 4.26 13.03
CA LEU A 155 -9.42 4.06 11.59
C LEU A 155 -10.01 5.22 10.79
N ALA A 156 -11.12 5.81 11.22
CA ALA A 156 -11.71 6.98 10.58
C ALA A 156 -10.75 8.19 10.66
N ASP A 157 -10.17 8.45 11.83
CA ASP A 157 -9.20 9.55 12.02
C ASP A 157 -7.96 9.37 11.13
N LEU A 158 -7.44 8.13 11.06
CA LEU A 158 -6.31 7.81 10.18
C LEU A 158 -6.68 8.04 8.70
N LEU A 159 -7.85 7.58 8.25
CA LEU A 159 -8.30 7.74 6.88
C LEU A 159 -8.53 9.21 6.52
N GLU A 160 -9.10 10.00 7.43
CA GLU A 160 -9.29 11.44 7.24
C GLU A 160 -7.95 12.17 7.10
N SER A 161 -6.95 11.79 7.91
CA SER A 161 -5.57 12.30 7.79
C SER A 161 -4.93 11.92 6.44
N ILE A 162 -5.09 10.68 5.99
CA ILE A 162 -4.64 10.19 4.68
C ILE A 162 -5.27 11.01 3.55
N MET A 163 -6.59 11.17 3.56
CA MET A 163 -7.32 11.93 2.56
C MET A 163 -6.87 13.40 2.53
N THR A 164 -6.70 14.02 3.69
CA THR A 164 -6.23 15.41 3.82
C THR A 164 -4.83 15.59 3.23
N ARG A 165 -3.90 14.67 3.56
CA ARG A 165 -2.53 14.73 3.03
C ARG A 165 -2.50 14.45 1.53
N ARG A 166 -3.32 13.52 1.03
CA ARG A 166 -3.47 13.23 -0.39
C ARG A 166 -3.96 14.46 -1.16
N ARG A 167 -4.99 15.17 -0.66
CA ARG A 167 -5.47 16.44 -1.27
C ARG A 167 -4.33 17.45 -1.38
N ARG A 168 -3.56 17.63 -0.29
CA ARG A 168 -2.42 18.56 -0.28
C ARG A 168 -1.35 18.18 -1.31
N LEU A 169 -1.02 16.89 -1.44
CA LEU A 169 -0.04 16.42 -2.43
C LEU A 169 -0.59 16.52 -3.87
N TRP A 170 -1.86 16.20 -4.08
CA TRP A 170 -2.51 16.31 -5.39
C TRP A 170 -2.41 17.72 -5.94
N LEU A 171 -2.79 18.73 -5.16
CA LEU A 171 -2.78 20.13 -5.56
C LEU A 171 -1.36 20.66 -5.88
N ARG A 172 -0.31 19.97 -5.44
CA ARG A 172 1.08 20.32 -5.77
C ARG A 172 1.54 19.71 -7.09
N SER A 173 0.98 18.58 -7.48
CA SER A 173 1.51 17.75 -8.57
C SER A 173 0.58 17.66 -9.78
N TYR A 174 -0.71 17.98 -9.62
CA TYR A 174 -1.73 17.77 -10.65
C TYR A 174 -2.71 18.94 -10.72
N ARG A 175 -3.47 19.01 -11.82
CA ARG A 175 -4.55 19.99 -12.01
C ARG A 175 -5.76 19.62 -11.15
N MET A 176 -6.67 20.57 -10.92
CA MET A 176 -7.82 20.39 -10.02
C MET A 176 -8.80 19.27 -10.42
N GLY A 177 -8.83 18.83 -11.68
CA GLY A 177 -9.73 17.77 -12.14
C GLY A 177 -9.37 16.39 -11.60
N GLY A 178 -10.38 15.59 -11.23
CA GLY A 178 -10.22 14.16 -10.87
C GLY A 178 -9.90 13.87 -9.40
N LEU A 179 -9.74 14.90 -8.56
CA LEU A 179 -9.48 14.70 -7.11
C LEU A 179 -10.67 14.06 -6.40
N ASP A 180 -11.88 14.56 -6.65
CA ASP A 180 -13.09 14.04 -5.99
C ASP A 180 -13.38 12.59 -6.37
N GLU A 181 -13.20 12.25 -7.65
CA GLU A 181 -13.31 10.87 -8.13
C GLU A 181 -12.26 9.96 -7.48
N SER A 182 -11.01 10.44 -7.38
CA SER A 182 -9.90 9.73 -6.73
C SER A 182 -10.11 9.50 -5.23
N LEU A 183 -10.97 10.29 -4.57
CA LEU A 183 -11.30 10.18 -3.15
C LEU A 183 -12.67 9.53 -2.89
N GLY A 184 -13.47 9.29 -3.94
CA GLY A 184 -14.86 8.84 -3.79
C GLY A 184 -14.99 7.49 -3.07
N TYR A 185 -14.04 6.59 -3.24
CA TYR A 185 -14.00 5.33 -2.50
C TYR A 185 -13.69 5.56 -1.02
N GLU A 186 -12.64 6.32 -0.70
CA GLU A 186 -12.24 6.61 0.67
C GLU A 186 -13.31 7.40 1.44
N THR A 187 -14.05 8.29 0.79
CA THR A 187 -15.18 9.01 1.41
C THR A 187 -16.24 8.02 1.92
N LYS A 188 -16.65 7.05 1.10
CA LYS A 188 -17.62 6.01 1.51
C LYS A 188 -17.08 5.16 2.65
N LEU A 189 -15.80 4.83 2.60
CA LEU A 189 -15.15 4.04 3.64
C LEU A 189 -15.06 4.81 4.96
N LEU A 190 -14.78 6.11 4.91
CA LEU A 190 -14.77 7.00 6.08
C LEU A 190 -16.15 7.10 6.73
N GLU A 191 -17.20 7.26 5.94
CA GLU A 191 -18.59 7.25 6.43
C GLU A 191 -18.94 5.95 7.15
N ALA A 192 -18.55 4.81 6.58
CA ALA A 192 -18.77 3.50 7.20
C ALA A 192 -18.01 3.36 8.52
N CYS A 193 -16.73 3.73 8.56
CA CYS A 193 -15.93 3.70 9.79
C CYS A 193 -16.54 4.59 10.88
N ARG A 194 -17.03 5.79 10.53
CA ARG A 194 -17.73 6.68 11.47
C ARG A 194 -19.04 6.09 12.00
N ALA A 195 -19.71 5.28 11.20
CA ALA A 195 -20.87 4.50 11.63
C ALA A 195 -20.52 3.24 12.47
N GLY A 196 -19.23 3.00 12.75
CA GLY A 196 -18.77 1.83 13.50
C GLY A 196 -18.77 0.54 12.69
N VAL A 197 -18.81 0.65 11.35
CA VAL A 197 -18.87 -0.49 10.43
C VAL A 197 -17.61 -0.52 9.57
N LEU A 198 -16.98 -1.69 9.47
CA LEU A 198 -15.89 -1.92 8.52
C LEU A 198 -16.46 -2.67 7.30
N PRO A 199 -16.76 -1.98 6.19
CA PRO A 199 -17.49 -2.57 5.08
C PRO A 199 -16.67 -3.69 4.43
N PRO A 200 -17.35 -4.67 3.79
CA PRO A 200 -16.69 -5.67 2.96
C PRO A 200 -15.84 -5.02 1.85
N PRO A 201 -14.92 -5.79 1.24
CA PRO A 201 -14.03 -5.24 0.25
C PRO A 201 -14.79 -4.98 -1.06
#